data_AF-A0AA89TYI8-F1
#
_entry.id   AF-A0AA89TYI8-F1
#
_cell.length_a   1.000
_cell.length_b   1.000
_cell.length_c   1.000
_cell.angle_alpha   90.00
_cell.angle_beta   90.00
_cell.angle_gamma   90.00
#
_symmetry.space_group_name_H-M   'P 1'
#
loop_
_entity.id
_entity.type
_entity.pdbx_description
1 polymer ?
#
loop_
_entity_poly.entity_id
_entity_poly.type
_entity_poly.pdbx_seq_one_letter_code
_entity_poly.pdbx_strand_id
1 'polypeptide(L)'
;MSEPDTAARYLDRYAEILAEVSATGRRLTRDELDARRALGEQAAERGHSLRSLVREHLAATRAAWPGSRGSADHVLAAVEQAVDAFAEGYERAQRQAVREEEAARREFIDDLLHGRSDLGRLAERAERFGLVLSSSHAVAVAEGPEAYDDVAPVTQRIEAALIARFGNRRILLATKNERLVCIASGDQDDVLAYFAGQAHAATDDGRVAIGRPRPGAGGVVHSYEEALSTLELAGRLGLDDPVVRAADLLVYPVLARDRQAMADLVLSALGPLKRARGGAEPLLETLRVYFDSGCTAAEAARRLALSVRALTYRLERIHQLTGADPADPVHRYTLQTAVIGARLLDWPAQEI
;
A
#
# COMPACT_ATOMS: atom_id res chain seq x y z
N MET A 1 16.99 -24.88 31.21
CA MET A 1 17.66 -26.19 31.00
C MET A 1 17.82 -26.34 29.50
N SER A 2 19.00 -26.03 28.96
CA SER A 2 19.25 -26.09 27.51
C SER A 2 19.47 -27.53 27.09
N GLU A 3 18.73 -27.98 26.09
CA GLU A 3 18.84 -29.31 25.46
C GLU A 3 20.27 -29.56 24.95
N PRO A 4 21.04 -30.48 25.54
CA PRO A 4 22.38 -30.84 25.04
C PRO A 4 22.34 -31.61 23.72
N ASP A 5 21.17 -32.11 23.32
CA ASP A 5 20.98 -33.05 22.21
C ASP A 5 20.79 -32.36 20.84
N THR A 6 20.31 -31.11 20.84
CA THR A 6 19.99 -30.35 19.62
C THR A 6 21.25 -29.87 18.90
N ALA A 7 22.28 -29.47 19.66
CA ALA A 7 23.59 -29.05 19.15
C ALA A 7 24.36 -30.18 18.47
N ALA A 8 24.25 -31.42 18.99
CA ALA A 8 24.97 -32.58 18.48
C ALA A 8 24.63 -32.88 17.02
N ARG A 9 23.38 -32.65 16.61
CA ARG A 9 22.93 -32.85 15.23
C ARG A 9 23.54 -31.85 14.24
N TYR A 10 23.75 -30.60 14.65
CA TYR A 10 24.29 -29.55 13.77
C TYR A 10 25.83 -29.54 13.74
N LEU A 11 26.45 -30.27 14.66
CA LEU A 11 27.89 -30.57 14.69
C LEU A 11 28.21 -31.95 14.10
N ASP A 12 27.26 -32.61 13.44
CA ASP A 12 27.45 -33.94 12.88
C ASP A 12 28.70 -34.00 12.00
N ARG A 13 29.54 -35.03 12.16
CA ARG A 13 30.83 -35.21 11.47
C ARG A 13 31.86 -34.08 11.63
N TYR A 14 31.56 -33.00 12.36
CA TYR A 14 32.40 -31.80 12.40
C TYR A 14 33.77 -32.06 13.02
N ALA A 15 33.81 -32.75 14.16
CA ALA A 15 35.05 -33.09 14.85
C ALA A 15 35.95 -34.04 14.02
N GLU A 16 35.34 -34.94 13.25
CA GLU A 16 36.07 -35.88 12.38
C GLU A 16 36.73 -35.15 11.20
N ILE A 17 36.00 -34.24 10.56
CA ILE A 17 36.54 -33.39 9.49
C ILE A 17 37.72 -32.56 10.01
N LEU A 18 37.61 -31.96 11.20
CA LEU A 18 38.70 -31.19 11.80
C LEU A 18 39.93 -32.06 12.10
N ALA A 19 39.74 -33.30 12.59
CA ALA A 19 40.83 -34.23 12.84
C ALA A 19 41.56 -34.64 11.55
N GLU A 20 40.82 -34.94 10.48
CA GLU A 20 41.39 -35.30 9.17
C GLU A 20 42.13 -34.14 8.52
N VAL A 21 41.56 -32.93 8.55
CA VAL A 21 42.22 -31.72 8.01
C VAL A 21 43.48 -31.40 8.81
N SER A 22 43.43 -31.54 10.14
CA SER A 22 44.61 -31.35 10.99
C SER A 22 45.73 -32.34 10.66
N ALA A 23 45.39 -33.60 10.38
CA ALA A 23 46.37 -34.65 10.06
C ALA A 23 46.96 -34.54 8.65
N THR A 24 46.17 -34.09 7.67
CA THR A 24 46.53 -34.13 6.24
C THR A 24 46.89 -32.76 5.65
N GLY A 25 46.48 -31.66 6.29
CA GLY A 25 46.62 -30.30 5.75
C GLY A 25 45.70 -30.01 4.56
N ARG A 26 44.76 -30.90 4.23
CA ARG A 26 43.80 -30.72 3.13
C ARG A 26 42.78 -29.62 3.45
N ARG A 27 42.12 -29.07 2.43
CA ARG A 27 40.92 -28.23 2.61
C ARG A 27 39.66 -29.08 2.69
N LEU A 28 38.54 -28.49 3.13
CA LEU A 28 37.25 -29.17 3.06
C LEU A 28 36.90 -29.47 1.60
N THR A 29 36.32 -30.64 1.37
CA THR A 29 35.80 -31.03 0.06
C THR A 29 34.49 -30.28 -0.23
N ARG A 30 34.07 -30.29 -1.50
CA ARG A 30 32.79 -29.71 -1.89
C ARG A 30 31.62 -30.37 -1.13
N ASP A 31 31.64 -31.69 -1.02
CA ASP A 31 30.59 -32.45 -0.33
C ASP A 31 30.52 -32.13 1.17
N GLU A 32 31.67 -31.90 1.81
CA GLU A 32 31.73 -31.48 3.22
C GLU A 32 31.13 -30.08 3.41
N LEU A 33 31.45 -29.15 2.51
CA LEU A 33 30.89 -27.78 2.53
C LEU A 33 29.38 -27.80 2.26
N ASP A 34 28.92 -28.58 1.28
CA ASP A 34 27.50 -28.72 0.94
C ASP A 34 26.72 -29.35 2.10
N ALA A 35 27.31 -30.32 2.82
CA ALA A 35 26.73 -30.85 4.05
C ALA A 35 26.64 -29.80 5.17
N ARG A 36 27.65 -28.91 5.31
CA ARG A 36 27.57 -27.79 6.28
C ARG A 36 26.46 -26.81 5.93
N ARG A 37 26.31 -26.43 4.65
CA ARG A 37 25.20 -25.58 4.17
C ARG A 37 23.85 -26.20 4.50
N ALA A 38 23.65 -27.48 4.20
CA ALA A 38 22.40 -28.19 4.48
C ALA A 38 22.04 -28.23 5.97
N LEU A 39 23.04 -28.36 6.86
CA LEU A 39 22.82 -28.26 8.30
C LEU A 39 22.45 -26.83 8.74
N GLY A 40 23.06 -25.81 8.12
CA GLY A 40 22.70 -24.41 8.31
C GLY A 40 21.25 -24.13 7.92
N GLU A 41 20.81 -24.66 6.78
CA GLU A 41 19.42 -24.56 6.30
C GLU A 41 18.43 -25.20 7.28
N GLN A 42 18.67 -26.45 7.68
CA GLN A 42 17.85 -27.14 8.68
C GLN A 42 17.82 -26.44 10.04
N ALA A 43 18.89 -25.72 10.39
CA ALA A 43 18.95 -24.95 11.63
C ALA A 43 18.05 -23.71 11.55
N ALA A 44 18.07 -23.00 10.42
CA ALA A 44 17.22 -21.84 10.18
C ALA A 44 15.73 -22.24 10.15
N GLU A 45 15.38 -23.33 9.46
CA GLU A 45 14.01 -23.85 9.39
C GLU A 45 13.42 -24.22 10.75
N ARG A 46 14.27 -24.64 11.70
CA ARG A 46 13.86 -24.94 13.08
C ARG A 46 13.92 -23.74 14.03
N GLY A 47 14.26 -22.56 13.54
CA GLY A 47 14.30 -21.32 14.32
C GLY A 47 15.45 -21.25 15.34
N HIS A 48 16.52 -22.01 15.14
CA HIS A 48 17.68 -21.95 16.04
C HIS A 48 18.49 -20.67 15.82
N SER A 49 19.10 -20.12 16.87
CA SER A 49 19.93 -18.93 16.75
C SER A 49 21.27 -19.23 16.08
N LEU A 50 21.55 -18.59 14.93
CA LEU A 50 22.88 -18.66 14.27
C LEU A 50 24.01 -18.35 15.25
N ARG A 51 23.85 -17.33 16.10
CA ARG A 51 24.87 -16.96 17.11
C ARG A 51 25.14 -18.08 18.11
N SER A 52 24.12 -18.84 18.52
CA SER A 52 24.30 -19.98 19.44
C SER A 52 25.06 -21.11 18.74
N LEU A 53 24.66 -21.45 17.52
CA LEU A 53 25.25 -22.53 16.74
C LEU A 53 26.71 -22.25 16.35
N VAL A 54 27.04 -21.00 16.02
CA VAL A 54 28.45 -20.59 15.80
C VAL A 54 29.27 -20.75 17.09
N ARG A 55 28.72 -20.39 18.26
CA ARG A 55 29.40 -20.59 19.54
C ARG A 55 29.64 -22.07 19.83
N GLU A 56 28.70 -22.93 19.48
CA GLU A 56 28.81 -24.39 19.62
C GLU A 56 29.88 -24.97 18.70
N HIS A 57 29.97 -24.51 17.45
CA HIS A 57 31.06 -24.89 16.53
C HIS A 57 32.42 -24.52 17.13
N LEU A 58 32.57 -23.28 17.64
CA LEU A 58 33.82 -22.85 18.28
C LEU A 58 34.15 -23.64 19.56
N ALA A 59 33.14 -24.01 20.35
CA ALA A 59 33.32 -24.84 21.52
C ALA A 59 33.76 -26.26 21.14
N ALA A 60 33.17 -26.85 20.10
CA ALA A 60 33.55 -28.15 19.57
C ALA A 60 34.99 -28.14 19.02
N THR A 61 35.40 -27.07 18.33
CA THR A 61 36.79 -26.88 17.90
C THR A 61 37.75 -26.92 19.09
N ARG A 62 37.45 -26.18 20.17
CA ARG A 62 38.29 -26.15 21.40
C ARG A 62 38.33 -27.48 22.14
N ALA A 63 37.29 -28.29 22.02
CA ALA A 63 37.26 -29.63 22.63
C ALA A 63 38.05 -30.64 21.80
N ALA A 64 38.01 -30.53 20.48
CA ALA A 64 38.72 -31.43 19.56
C ALA A 64 40.20 -31.05 19.35
N TRP A 65 40.58 -29.80 19.61
CA TRP A 65 41.94 -29.28 19.42
C TRP A 65 42.43 -28.51 20.67
N PRO A 66 43.69 -28.71 21.13
CA PRO A 66 44.77 -29.43 20.47
C PRO A 66 44.86 -30.92 20.88
N GLY A 67 44.55 -31.83 19.96
CA GLY A 67 44.69 -33.29 20.14
C GLY A 67 45.60 -33.99 19.13
N SER A 68 46.08 -33.29 18.08
CA SER A 68 46.80 -33.83 16.92
C SER A 68 48.06 -33.01 16.58
N ARG A 69 49.04 -33.63 15.90
CA ARG A 69 50.32 -33.01 15.44
C ARG A 69 50.16 -32.09 14.20
N GLY A 70 49.03 -31.39 14.07
CA GLY A 70 48.71 -30.56 12.90
C GLY A 70 49.03 -29.06 13.09
N SER A 71 49.18 -28.33 11.97
CA SER A 71 49.34 -26.86 12.00
C SER A 71 48.05 -26.19 12.47
N ALA A 72 48.18 -25.20 13.36
CA ALA A 72 47.07 -24.37 13.82
C ALA A 72 46.37 -23.66 12.64
N ASP A 73 47.13 -23.24 11.63
CA ASP A 73 46.60 -22.53 10.47
C ASP A 73 45.64 -23.41 9.65
N HIS A 74 45.92 -24.71 9.51
CA HIS A 74 45.04 -25.63 8.79
C HIS A 74 43.72 -25.86 9.52
N VAL A 75 43.77 -25.97 10.85
CA VAL A 75 42.55 -26.12 11.67
C VAL A 75 41.72 -24.84 11.65
N LEU A 76 42.34 -23.68 11.81
CA LEU A 76 41.65 -22.39 11.74
C LEU A 76 41.00 -22.17 10.37
N ALA A 77 41.70 -22.47 9.28
CA ALA A 77 41.14 -22.40 7.93
C ALA A 77 39.98 -23.38 7.70
N ALA A 78 40.02 -24.57 8.31
CA ALA A 78 38.94 -25.55 8.24
C ALA A 78 37.69 -25.08 9.02
N VAL A 79 37.90 -24.47 10.18
CA VAL A 79 36.83 -23.88 11.00
C VAL A 79 36.16 -22.74 10.25
N GLU A 80 36.95 -21.84 9.67
CA GLU A 80 36.47 -20.74 8.83
C GLU A 80 35.60 -21.28 7.69
N GLN A 81 36.11 -22.22 6.89
CA GLN A 81 35.38 -22.86 5.79
C GLN A 81 34.05 -23.50 6.25
N ALA A 82 34.07 -24.21 7.37
CA ALA A 82 32.90 -24.92 7.87
C ALA A 82 31.84 -23.96 8.44
N VAL A 83 32.25 -22.95 9.21
CA VAL A 83 31.35 -21.95 9.80
C VAL A 83 30.76 -21.05 8.71
N ASP A 84 31.57 -20.64 7.74
CA ASP A 84 31.09 -19.83 6.60
C ASP A 84 30.08 -20.60 5.76
N ALA A 85 30.36 -21.87 5.43
CA ALA A 85 29.40 -22.70 4.70
C ALA A 85 28.10 -22.92 5.48
N PHE A 86 28.20 -23.13 6.80
CA PHE A 86 27.02 -23.24 7.66
C PHE A 86 26.20 -21.93 7.69
N ALA A 87 26.86 -20.79 7.89
CA ALA A 87 26.22 -19.47 7.90
C ALA A 87 25.59 -19.13 6.54
N GLU A 88 26.24 -19.46 5.43
CA GLU A 88 25.72 -19.29 4.08
C GLU A 88 24.39 -20.02 3.89
N GLY A 89 24.33 -21.30 4.28
CA GLY A 89 23.10 -22.09 4.22
C GLY A 89 22.00 -21.53 5.12
N TYR A 90 22.36 -21.16 6.35
CA TYR A 90 21.43 -20.56 7.31
C TYR A 90 20.80 -19.25 6.78
N GLU A 91 21.62 -18.32 6.31
CA GLU A 91 21.14 -17.04 5.78
C GLU A 91 20.31 -17.21 4.52
N ARG A 92 20.67 -18.17 3.66
CA ARG A 92 19.91 -18.50 2.46
C ARG A 92 18.50 -18.98 2.82
N ALA A 93 18.39 -19.93 3.75
CA ALA A 93 17.10 -20.43 4.23
C ALA A 93 16.27 -19.31 4.90
N GLN A 94 16.90 -18.47 5.73
CA GLN A 94 16.22 -17.34 6.35
C GLN A 94 15.68 -16.34 5.32
N ARG A 95 16.49 -15.96 4.32
CA ARG A 95 16.06 -15.07 3.23
C ARG A 95 14.93 -15.69 2.40
N GLN A 96 14.99 -17.00 2.14
CA GLN A 96 13.96 -17.71 1.41
C GLN A 96 12.64 -17.73 2.20
N ALA A 97 12.68 -18.03 3.50
CA ALA A 97 11.50 -18.04 4.36
C ALA A 97 10.81 -16.67 4.43
N VAL A 98 11.58 -15.57 4.52
CA VAL A 98 11.04 -14.20 4.48
C VAL A 98 10.32 -13.94 3.17
N ARG A 99 10.94 -14.30 2.03
CA ARG A 99 10.32 -14.12 0.70
C ARG A 99 9.06 -14.94 0.52
N GLU A 100 9.03 -16.17 1.05
CA GLU A 100 7.85 -17.03 1.01
C GLU A 100 6.72 -16.47 1.88
N GLU A 101 7.02 -15.95 3.07
CA GLU A 101 6.04 -15.26 3.93
C GLU A 101 5.45 -14.02 3.23
N GLU A 102 6.31 -13.18 2.64
CA GLU A 102 5.89 -12.01 1.88
C GLU A 102 5.04 -12.39 0.66
N ALA A 103 5.43 -13.45 -0.08
CA ALA A 103 4.66 -13.96 -1.21
C ALA A 103 3.29 -14.48 -0.77
N ALA A 104 3.22 -15.25 0.32
CA ALA A 104 1.98 -15.78 0.86
C ALA A 104 1.04 -14.67 1.36
N ARG A 105 1.60 -13.60 1.96
CA ARG A 105 0.87 -12.40 2.39
C ARG A 105 0.29 -11.66 1.18
N ARG A 106 1.10 -11.44 0.14
CA ARG A 106 0.65 -10.77 -1.09
C ARG A 106 -0.45 -11.55 -1.80
N GLU A 107 -0.28 -12.84 -1.97
CA GLU A 107 -1.31 -13.72 -2.54
C GLU A 107 -2.60 -13.67 -1.71
N PHE A 108 -2.49 -13.66 -0.38
CA PHE A 108 -3.64 -13.59 0.50
C PHE A 108 -4.40 -12.27 0.36
N ILE A 109 -3.68 -11.14 0.30
CA ILE A 109 -4.29 -9.83 0.07
C ILE A 109 -4.93 -9.79 -1.32
N ASP A 110 -4.28 -10.35 -2.34
CA ASP A 110 -4.86 -10.41 -3.69
C ASP A 110 -6.17 -11.21 -3.72
N ASP A 111 -6.17 -12.40 -3.10
CA ASP A 111 -7.37 -13.23 -2.94
C ASP A 111 -8.49 -12.50 -2.21
N LEU A 112 -8.13 -11.80 -1.13
CA LEU A 112 -9.05 -11.04 -0.29
C LEU A 112 -9.67 -9.87 -1.07
N LEU A 113 -8.88 -9.12 -1.85
CA LEU A 113 -9.34 -7.96 -2.62
C LEU A 113 -10.21 -8.34 -3.83
N HIS A 114 -10.02 -9.52 -4.42
CA HIS A 114 -10.86 -9.96 -5.55
C HIS A 114 -12.05 -10.82 -5.14
N GLY A 115 -12.14 -11.21 -3.86
CA GLY A 115 -13.16 -12.15 -3.38
C GLY A 115 -13.12 -13.51 -4.07
N ARG A 116 -11.97 -13.92 -4.61
CA ARG A 116 -11.81 -15.11 -5.47
C ARG A 116 -11.61 -16.42 -4.72
N SER A 117 -11.54 -16.37 -3.39
CA SER A 117 -11.20 -17.52 -2.56
C SER A 117 -12.37 -18.00 -1.68
N ASP A 118 -12.35 -19.31 -1.40
CA ASP A 118 -13.26 -19.93 -0.44
C ASP A 118 -13.08 -19.30 0.96
N LEU A 119 -14.19 -19.01 1.64
CA LEU A 119 -14.19 -18.33 2.94
C LEU A 119 -13.43 -19.13 4.02
N GLY A 120 -13.42 -20.46 3.95
CA GLY A 120 -12.67 -21.30 4.90
C GLY A 120 -11.16 -21.14 4.73
N ARG A 121 -10.66 -21.15 3.49
CA ARG A 121 -9.24 -20.90 3.20
C ARG A 121 -8.81 -19.46 3.54
N LEU A 122 -9.67 -18.48 3.27
CA LEU A 122 -9.41 -17.10 3.67
C LEU A 122 -9.34 -16.95 5.19
N ALA A 123 -10.22 -17.65 5.93
CA ALA A 123 -10.20 -17.60 7.40
C ALA A 123 -8.92 -18.20 7.99
N GLU A 124 -8.46 -19.35 7.49
CA GLU A 124 -7.22 -20.00 7.93
C GLU A 124 -6.00 -19.08 7.72
N ARG A 125 -5.91 -18.45 6.54
CA ARG A 125 -4.81 -17.51 6.22
C ARG A 125 -4.93 -16.18 6.97
N ALA A 126 -6.16 -15.70 7.21
CA ALA A 126 -6.40 -14.43 7.89
C ALA A 126 -5.84 -14.43 9.32
N GLU A 127 -5.98 -15.54 10.05
CA GLU A 127 -5.44 -15.64 11.41
C GLU A 127 -3.90 -15.54 11.41
N ARG A 128 -3.22 -16.21 10.47
CA ARG A 128 -1.76 -16.12 10.29
C ARG A 128 -1.29 -14.67 10.07
N PHE A 129 -2.03 -13.91 9.28
CA PHE A 129 -1.71 -12.52 8.97
C PHE A 129 -2.36 -11.51 9.92
N GLY A 130 -3.04 -11.98 10.97
CA GLY A 130 -3.60 -11.15 12.02
C GLY A 130 -4.95 -10.51 11.68
N LEU A 131 -5.57 -10.77 10.53
CA LEU A 131 -6.91 -10.26 10.23
C LEU A 131 -8.00 -11.04 10.98
N VAL A 132 -8.91 -10.32 11.62
CA VAL A 132 -10.09 -10.91 12.25
C VAL A 132 -11.28 -10.71 11.32
N LEU A 133 -11.58 -11.67 10.44
CA LEU A 133 -12.60 -11.49 9.40
C LEU A 133 -14.00 -11.14 9.93
N SER A 134 -14.30 -11.38 11.21
CA SER A 134 -15.58 -10.98 11.82
C SER A 134 -15.67 -9.49 12.19
N SER A 135 -14.55 -8.76 12.26
CA SER A 135 -14.55 -7.32 12.54
C SER A 135 -14.82 -6.49 11.29
N SER A 136 -15.06 -5.21 11.49
CA SER A 136 -15.02 -4.23 10.41
C SER A 136 -13.59 -3.93 10.01
N HIS A 137 -13.36 -3.66 8.73
CA HIS A 137 -12.07 -3.28 8.17
C HIS A 137 -12.25 -2.09 7.25
N ALA A 138 -11.24 -1.24 7.21
CA ALA A 138 -11.14 -0.16 6.26
C ALA A 138 -9.83 -0.28 5.48
N VAL A 139 -9.87 0.21 4.25
CA VAL A 139 -8.77 0.11 3.29
C VAL A 139 -8.41 1.51 2.83
N ALA A 140 -7.12 1.83 2.92
CA ALA A 140 -6.54 3.01 2.29
C ALA A 140 -5.73 2.60 1.06
N VAL A 141 -5.81 3.40 0.00
CA VAL A 141 -5.09 3.18 -1.25
C VAL A 141 -4.32 4.45 -1.59
N ALA A 142 -3.00 4.32 -1.72
CA ALA A 142 -2.11 5.40 -2.14
C ALA A 142 -1.74 5.24 -3.61
N GLU A 143 -1.83 6.35 -4.34
CA GLU A 143 -1.44 6.52 -5.74
C GLU A 143 -0.40 7.63 -5.81
N GLY A 144 0.75 7.34 -6.43
CA GLY A 144 1.87 8.26 -6.56
C GLY A 144 2.19 8.58 -8.02
N PRO A 145 3.06 9.56 -8.28
CA PRO A 145 3.55 9.86 -9.63
C PRO A 145 4.41 8.72 -10.20
N GLU A 146 5.09 7.98 -9.33
CA GLU A 146 5.76 6.72 -9.66
C GLU A 146 4.93 5.54 -9.15
N ALA A 147 4.95 4.45 -9.91
CA ALA A 147 4.32 3.20 -9.54
C ALA A 147 4.91 2.68 -8.22
N TYR A 148 4.05 2.34 -7.27
CA TYR A 148 4.49 1.56 -6.12
C TYR A 148 4.88 0.16 -6.58
N ASP A 149 5.98 -0.34 -6.04
CA ASP A 149 6.39 -1.74 -6.13
C ASP A 149 6.78 -2.24 -4.73
N ASP A 150 6.72 -3.56 -4.51
CA ASP A 150 6.97 -4.16 -3.19
C ASP A 150 8.43 -4.04 -2.73
N VAL A 151 9.36 -3.84 -3.66
CA VAL A 151 10.81 -3.75 -3.41
C VAL A 151 11.26 -2.28 -3.30
N ALA A 152 10.39 -1.33 -3.65
CA ALA A 152 10.71 0.07 -3.73
C ALA A 152 11.09 0.60 -2.34
N PRO A 153 12.17 1.39 -2.24
CA PRO A 153 12.57 2.00 -0.97
C PRO A 153 11.47 2.85 -0.33
N VAL A 154 10.52 3.36 -1.11
CA VAL A 154 9.35 4.10 -0.60
C VAL A 154 8.40 3.18 0.19
N THR A 155 8.05 2.02 -0.37
CA THR A 155 7.18 1.02 0.26
C THR A 155 7.76 0.52 1.57
N GLN A 156 9.05 0.15 1.56
CA GLN A 156 9.76 -0.32 2.76
C GLN A 156 9.84 0.75 3.86
N ARG A 157 10.04 2.02 3.50
CA ARG A 157 10.03 3.13 4.47
C ARG A 157 8.66 3.31 5.11
N ILE A 158 7.59 3.26 4.32
CA ILE A 158 6.21 3.38 4.82
C ILE A 158 5.87 2.21 5.75
N GLU A 159 6.22 0.97 5.36
CA GLU A 159 6.03 -0.22 6.19
C GLU A 159 6.80 -0.12 7.50
N ALA A 160 8.10 0.24 7.46
CA ALA A 160 8.91 0.43 8.65
C ALA A 160 8.33 1.52 9.58
N ALA A 161 7.82 2.62 9.02
CA ALA A 161 7.20 3.69 9.79
C ALA A 161 5.90 3.23 10.48
N LEU A 162 5.08 2.42 9.81
CA LEU A 162 3.87 1.84 10.38
C LEU A 162 4.20 0.84 11.50
N ILE A 163 5.17 -0.05 11.28
CA ILE A 163 5.64 -1.01 12.29
C ILE A 163 6.21 -0.27 13.51
N ALA A 164 7.04 0.75 13.30
CA ALA A 164 7.60 1.53 14.41
C ALA A 164 6.53 2.25 15.25
N ARG A 165 5.45 2.72 14.61
CA ARG A 165 4.39 3.50 15.29
C ARG A 165 3.31 2.64 15.92
N PHE A 166 2.98 1.50 15.31
CA PHE A 166 1.82 0.68 15.66
C PHE A 166 2.15 -0.77 16.01
N GLY A 167 3.35 -1.26 15.71
CA GLY A 167 3.99 -2.51 16.17
C GLY A 167 3.10 -3.75 16.21
N ASN A 168 2.28 -3.83 17.26
CA ASN A 168 1.41 -4.96 17.59
C ASN A 168 0.04 -4.91 16.90
N ARG A 169 -0.28 -3.83 16.18
CA ARG A 169 -1.54 -3.73 15.44
C ARG A 169 -1.47 -4.57 14.17
N ARG A 170 -2.59 -5.22 13.88
CA ARG A 170 -2.76 -6.13 12.75
C ARG A 170 -3.05 -5.29 11.49
N ILE A 171 -1.97 -4.84 10.84
CA ILE A 171 -1.99 -3.99 9.65
C ILE A 171 -1.44 -4.80 8.49
N LEU A 172 -2.12 -4.79 7.35
CA LEU A 172 -1.61 -5.40 6.13
C LEU A 172 -1.27 -4.34 5.11
N LEU A 173 -0.08 -4.47 4.53
CA LEU A 173 0.39 -3.68 3.41
C LEU A 173 0.66 -4.58 2.22
N ALA A 174 0.29 -4.13 1.05
CA ALA A 174 0.68 -4.75 -0.22
C ALA A 174 0.61 -3.74 -1.35
N THR A 175 1.38 -4.01 -2.39
CA THR A 175 1.22 -3.31 -3.67
C THR A 175 0.20 -4.02 -4.54
N LYS A 176 -0.72 -3.27 -5.16
CA LYS A 176 -1.66 -3.77 -6.16
C LYS A 176 -1.84 -2.76 -7.28
N ASN A 177 -1.67 -3.20 -8.53
CA ASN A 177 -1.85 -2.36 -9.72
C ASN A 177 -1.13 -1.00 -9.58
N GLU A 178 0.16 -1.04 -9.23
CA GLU A 178 1.02 0.16 -9.06
C GLU A 178 0.61 1.09 -7.90
N ARG A 179 -0.30 0.65 -7.03
CA ARG A 179 -0.78 1.39 -5.85
C ARG A 179 -0.39 0.66 -4.57
N LEU A 180 -0.13 1.41 -3.51
CA LEU A 180 0.11 0.85 -2.19
C LEU A 180 -1.21 0.78 -1.40
N VAL A 181 -1.55 -0.41 -0.92
CA VAL A 181 -2.79 -0.70 -0.21
C VAL A 181 -2.48 -0.98 1.25
N CYS A 182 -3.22 -0.33 2.14
CA CYS A 182 -3.15 -0.54 3.59
C CYS A 182 -4.52 -0.98 4.11
N ILE A 183 -4.57 -2.14 4.77
CA ILE A 183 -5.77 -2.69 5.39
C ILE A 183 -5.60 -2.66 6.90
N ALA A 184 -6.55 -2.05 7.59
CA ALA A 184 -6.58 -1.97 9.05
C ALA A 184 -7.98 -2.29 9.58
N SER A 185 -8.06 -2.51 10.90
CA SER A 185 -9.37 -2.65 11.55
C SER A 185 -10.16 -1.34 11.46
N GLY A 186 -11.48 -1.45 11.37
CA GLY A 186 -12.38 -0.33 11.13
C GLY A 186 -12.46 0.69 12.28
N ASP A 187 -11.98 0.32 13.48
CA ASP A 187 -11.85 1.20 14.64
C ASP A 187 -10.46 1.87 14.73
N GLN A 188 -9.55 1.57 13.81
CA GLN A 188 -8.17 2.07 13.77
C GLN A 188 -7.96 3.13 12.68
N ASP A 189 -8.80 4.17 12.67
CA ASP A 189 -8.68 5.27 11.71
C ASP A 189 -7.32 6.00 11.79
N ASP A 190 -6.71 6.03 12.98
CA ASP A 190 -5.38 6.60 13.21
C ASP A 190 -4.28 5.88 12.42
N VAL A 191 -4.43 4.57 12.15
CA VAL A 191 -3.50 3.81 11.30
C VAL A 191 -3.60 4.28 9.85
N LEU A 192 -4.82 4.36 9.32
CA LEU A 192 -5.04 4.73 7.92
C LEU A 192 -4.68 6.20 7.67
N ALA A 193 -4.97 7.09 8.62
CA ALA A 193 -4.56 8.48 8.56
C ALA A 193 -3.02 8.62 8.60
N TYR A 194 -2.35 7.85 9.45
CA TYR A 194 -0.88 7.86 9.51
C TYR A 194 -0.26 7.29 8.23
N PHE A 195 -0.77 6.16 7.72
CA PHE A 195 -0.39 5.62 6.43
C PHE A 195 -0.53 6.67 5.32
N ALA A 196 -1.67 7.36 5.27
CA ALA A 196 -1.92 8.37 4.27
C ALA A 196 -0.91 9.52 4.33
N GLY A 197 -0.58 9.98 5.54
CA GLY A 197 0.45 10.99 5.75
C GLY A 197 1.86 10.53 5.33
N GLN A 198 2.22 9.27 5.63
CA GLN A 198 3.52 8.71 5.21
C GLN A 198 3.61 8.55 3.69
N ALA A 199 2.57 8.03 3.05
CA ALA A 199 2.52 7.87 1.60
C ALA A 199 2.61 9.23 0.89
N HIS A 200 1.82 10.21 1.31
CA HIS A 200 1.87 11.56 0.74
C HIS A 200 3.25 12.22 0.91
N ALA A 201 3.83 12.17 2.11
CA ALA A 201 5.15 12.75 2.38
C ALA A 201 6.30 12.07 1.62
N ALA A 202 6.10 10.85 1.15
CA ALA A 202 7.14 10.08 0.49
C ALA A 202 7.17 10.27 -1.04
N THR A 203 6.11 10.83 -1.64
CA THR A 203 5.97 10.94 -3.10
C THR A 203 5.73 12.35 -3.63
N ASP A 204 5.73 13.39 -2.77
CA ASP A 204 5.61 14.85 -3.06
C ASP A 204 4.43 15.31 -3.96
N ASP A 205 3.62 14.40 -4.49
CA ASP A 205 2.37 14.63 -5.23
C ASP A 205 1.45 13.39 -5.18
N GLY A 206 1.68 12.50 -4.20
CA GLY A 206 0.85 11.30 -4.04
C GLY A 206 -0.48 11.63 -3.38
N ARG A 207 -1.52 10.94 -3.82
CA ARG A 207 -2.87 11.01 -3.25
C ARG A 207 -3.22 9.71 -2.58
N VAL A 208 -3.94 9.81 -1.47
CA VAL A 208 -4.43 8.65 -0.73
C VAL A 208 -5.93 8.74 -0.57
N ALA A 209 -6.64 7.66 -0.89
CA ALA A 209 -8.05 7.52 -0.57
C ALA A 209 -8.29 6.52 0.54
N ILE A 210 -9.23 6.83 1.43
CA ILE A 210 -9.62 5.94 2.53
C ILE A 210 -11.09 5.55 2.35
N GLY A 211 -11.33 4.25 2.16
CA GLY A 211 -12.66 3.66 2.12
C GLY A 211 -13.30 3.57 3.51
N ARG A 212 -14.61 3.37 3.58
CA ARG A 212 -15.31 3.31 4.87
C ARG A 212 -15.15 1.95 5.53
N PRO A 213 -15.13 1.89 6.88
CA PRO A 213 -15.19 0.62 7.61
C PRO A 213 -16.39 -0.23 7.19
N ARG A 214 -16.13 -1.50 6.85
CA ARG A 214 -17.16 -2.47 6.49
C ARG A 214 -16.91 -3.83 7.16
N PRO A 215 -17.97 -4.53 7.62
CA PRO A 215 -17.84 -5.81 8.31
C PRO A 215 -17.46 -6.94 7.35
N GLY A 216 -16.76 -7.95 7.86
CA GLY A 216 -16.54 -9.17 7.10
C GLY A 216 -15.34 -9.11 6.15
N ALA A 217 -14.97 -10.27 5.59
CA ALA A 217 -14.02 -10.36 4.47
C ALA A 217 -14.49 -9.55 3.25
N GLY A 218 -15.78 -9.64 2.88
CA GLY A 218 -16.38 -8.82 1.82
C GLY A 218 -16.38 -7.31 2.14
N GLY A 219 -16.25 -6.93 3.41
CA GLY A 219 -16.09 -5.55 3.81
C GLY A 219 -14.76 -4.95 3.36
N VAL A 220 -13.69 -5.75 3.36
CA VAL A 220 -12.38 -5.33 2.83
C VAL A 220 -12.50 -4.99 1.34
N VAL A 221 -13.14 -5.86 0.55
CA VAL A 221 -13.39 -5.63 -0.88
C VAL A 221 -14.17 -4.34 -1.10
N HIS A 222 -15.31 -4.17 -0.42
CA HIS A 222 -16.12 -2.96 -0.58
C HIS A 222 -15.37 -1.69 -0.16
N SER A 223 -14.59 -1.73 0.93
CA SER A 223 -13.79 -0.58 1.34
C SER A 223 -12.67 -0.27 0.34
N TYR A 224 -12.07 -1.29 -0.27
CA TYR A 224 -11.05 -1.13 -1.31
C TYR A 224 -11.65 -0.49 -2.57
N GLU A 225 -12.78 -1.02 -3.05
CA GLU A 225 -13.51 -0.44 -4.19
C GLU A 225 -13.93 1.01 -3.91
N GLU A 226 -14.42 1.32 -2.70
CA GLU A 226 -14.73 2.70 -2.30
C GLU A 226 -13.50 3.61 -2.36
N ALA A 227 -12.33 3.15 -1.90
CA ALA A 227 -11.10 3.92 -1.98
C ALA A 227 -10.69 4.18 -3.44
N LEU A 228 -10.78 3.17 -4.31
CA LEU A 228 -10.48 3.32 -5.74
C LEU A 228 -11.43 4.31 -6.43
N SER A 229 -12.74 4.17 -6.22
CA SER A 229 -13.72 5.11 -6.77
C SER A 229 -13.53 6.52 -6.23
N THR A 230 -13.07 6.65 -4.98
CA THR A 230 -12.76 7.95 -4.36
C THR A 230 -11.54 8.63 -5.01
N LEU A 231 -10.49 7.88 -5.36
CA LEU A 231 -9.34 8.41 -6.12
C LEU A 231 -9.78 8.92 -7.50
N GLU A 232 -10.53 8.11 -8.25
CA GLU A 232 -11.02 8.50 -9.58
C GLU A 232 -11.89 9.76 -9.50
N LEU A 233 -12.80 9.78 -8.52
CA LEU A 233 -13.69 10.92 -8.28
C LEU A 233 -12.92 12.18 -7.91
N ALA A 234 -11.92 12.07 -7.03
CA ALA A 234 -11.09 13.20 -6.64
C ALA A 234 -10.35 13.79 -7.85
N GLY A 235 -9.85 12.95 -8.76
CA GLY A 235 -9.25 13.37 -10.02
C GLY A 235 -10.24 14.13 -10.92
N ARG A 236 -11.42 13.56 -11.19
CA ARG A 236 -12.46 14.22 -12.02
C ARG A 236 -12.97 15.53 -11.42
N LEU A 237 -13.08 15.57 -10.09
CA LEU A 237 -13.49 16.75 -9.34
C LEU A 237 -12.32 17.69 -9.01
N GLY A 238 -11.12 17.44 -9.53
CA GLY A 238 -9.93 18.27 -9.31
C GLY A 238 -9.80 18.72 -7.86
N LEU A 239 -9.97 17.79 -6.92
CA LEU A 239 -9.82 18.08 -5.50
C LEU A 239 -8.33 18.17 -5.19
N ASP A 240 -7.89 19.15 -4.40
CA ASP A 240 -6.46 19.32 -4.10
C ASP A 240 -6.04 18.59 -2.83
N ASP A 241 -6.99 18.02 -2.08
CA ASP A 241 -6.70 17.34 -0.81
C ASP A 241 -5.82 16.09 -1.02
N PRO A 242 -4.66 15.99 -0.36
CA PRO A 242 -3.76 14.84 -0.52
C PRO A 242 -4.35 13.55 0.04
N VAL A 243 -5.30 13.68 0.98
CA VAL A 243 -6.02 12.55 1.57
C VAL A 243 -7.51 12.79 1.41
N VAL A 244 -8.18 11.89 0.70
CA VAL A 244 -9.62 11.94 0.43
C VAL A 244 -10.32 10.76 1.08
N ARG A 245 -11.44 11.01 1.77
CA ARG A 245 -12.20 9.95 2.44
C ARG A 245 -13.49 9.68 1.69
N ALA A 246 -13.79 8.41 1.46
CA ALA A 246 -15.04 8.00 0.82
C ALA A 246 -16.28 8.49 1.59
N ALA A 247 -16.17 8.62 2.93
CA ALA A 247 -17.23 9.14 3.79
C ALA A 247 -17.61 10.60 3.47
N ASP A 248 -16.66 11.40 2.97
CA ASP A 248 -16.88 12.82 2.69
C ASP A 248 -17.46 13.04 1.27
N LEU A 249 -17.36 12.02 0.41
CA LEU A 249 -17.75 12.09 -1.00
C LEU A 249 -19.01 11.27 -1.34
N LEU A 250 -19.80 10.84 -0.34
CA LEU A 250 -20.94 9.92 -0.55
C LEU A 250 -22.03 10.45 -1.48
N VAL A 251 -22.16 11.77 -1.64
CA VAL A 251 -23.16 12.36 -2.55
C VAL A 251 -22.82 12.08 -4.02
N TYR A 252 -21.55 12.04 -4.39
CA TYR A 252 -21.15 11.95 -5.79
C TYR A 252 -21.43 10.58 -6.41
N PRO A 253 -21.18 9.43 -5.75
CA PRO A 253 -21.63 8.14 -6.24
C PRO A 253 -23.15 8.07 -6.42
N VAL A 254 -23.93 8.76 -5.58
CA VAL A 254 -25.39 8.84 -5.75
C VAL A 254 -25.74 9.60 -7.03
N LEU A 255 -25.08 10.73 -7.29
CA LEU A 255 -25.26 11.52 -8.51
C LEU A 255 -24.78 10.76 -9.76
N ALA A 256 -23.74 9.95 -9.65
CA ALA A 256 -23.15 9.21 -10.76
C ALA A 256 -23.88 7.90 -11.11
N ARG A 257 -24.81 7.42 -10.26
CA ARG A 257 -25.54 6.16 -10.49
C ARG A 257 -26.37 6.16 -11.76
N ASP A 258 -27.07 7.25 -12.03
CA ASP A 258 -27.87 7.42 -13.25
C ASP A 258 -27.16 8.38 -14.20
N ARG A 259 -26.23 7.81 -14.98
CA ARG A 259 -25.43 8.56 -15.95
C ARG A 259 -26.30 9.28 -16.98
N GLN A 260 -27.40 8.67 -17.42
CA GLN A 260 -28.29 9.26 -18.43
C GLN A 260 -29.03 10.45 -17.84
N ALA A 261 -29.64 10.30 -16.66
CA ALA A 261 -30.33 11.40 -16.00
C ALA A 261 -29.37 12.56 -15.69
N MET A 262 -28.12 12.26 -15.32
CA MET A 262 -27.10 13.28 -15.14
C MET A 262 -26.73 13.99 -16.45
N ALA A 263 -26.59 13.26 -17.55
CA ALA A 263 -26.32 13.85 -18.87
C ALA A 263 -27.47 14.75 -19.33
N ASP A 264 -28.72 14.30 -19.17
CA ASP A 264 -29.91 15.08 -19.49
C ASP A 264 -29.97 16.37 -18.66
N LEU A 265 -29.64 16.30 -17.36
CA LEU A 265 -29.53 17.49 -16.50
C LEU A 265 -28.45 18.46 -17.00
N VAL A 266 -27.25 17.96 -17.32
CA VAL A 266 -26.15 18.78 -17.84
C VAL A 266 -26.54 19.45 -19.15
N LEU A 267 -27.07 18.70 -20.11
CA LEU A 267 -27.45 19.24 -21.42
C LEU A 267 -28.62 20.21 -21.34
N SER A 268 -29.60 19.96 -20.47
CA SER A 268 -30.74 20.86 -20.24
C SER A 268 -30.30 22.17 -19.59
N ALA A 269 -29.54 22.10 -18.50
CA ALA A 269 -29.19 23.28 -17.70
C ALA A 269 -28.00 24.08 -18.28
N LEU A 270 -26.98 23.39 -18.81
CA LEU A 270 -25.71 23.97 -19.23
C LEU A 270 -25.47 23.91 -20.74
N GLY A 271 -26.16 23.04 -21.48
CA GLY A 271 -26.08 22.98 -22.95
C GLY A 271 -26.23 24.33 -23.66
N PRO A 272 -27.14 25.23 -23.24
CA PRO A 272 -27.24 26.59 -23.76
C PRO A 272 -25.94 27.41 -23.74
N LEU A 273 -25.02 27.14 -22.80
CA LEU A 273 -23.73 27.82 -22.67
C LEU A 273 -22.83 27.61 -23.89
N LYS A 274 -23.02 26.53 -24.68
CA LYS A 274 -22.31 26.32 -25.96
C LYS A 274 -22.52 27.47 -26.95
N ARG A 275 -23.61 28.23 -26.83
CA ARG A 275 -23.91 29.40 -27.68
C ARG A 275 -23.13 30.66 -27.28
N ALA A 276 -22.40 30.64 -26.17
CA ALA A 276 -21.57 31.76 -25.78
C ALA A 276 -20.37 31.93 -26.72
N ARG A 277 -19.92 33.17 -26.90
CA ARG A 277 -18.67 33.45 -27.63
C ARG A 277 -17.51 32.87 -26.83
N GLY A 278 -16.76 31.95 -27.44
CA GLY A 278 -15.68 31.20 -26.76
C GLY A 278 -16.13 29.86 -26.15
N GLY A 279 -17.36 29.41 -26.42
CA GLY A 279 -17.87 28.11 -25.95
C GLY A 279 -18.37 28.15 -24.51
N ALA A 280 -18.75 26.97 -23.99
CA ALA A 280 -19.33 26.83 -22.65
C ALA A 280 -18.30 27.00 -21.53
N GLU A 281 -17.03 26.69 -21.80
CA GLU A 281 -15.99 26.48 -20.80
C GLU A 281 -15.70 27.71 -19.90
N PRO A 282 -15.56 28.95 -20.41
CA PRO A 282 -15.33 30.12 -19.54
C PRO A 282 -16.49 30.43 -18.60
N LEU A 283 -17.73 30.13 -19.03
CA LEU A 283 -18.93 30.34 -18.22
C LEU A 283 -19.12 29.20 -17.21
N LEU A 284 -18.76 27.97 -17.58
CA LEU A 284 -18.72 26.83 -16.67
C LEU A 284 -17.70 27.04 -15.55
N GLU A 285 -16.50 27.54 -15.89
CA GLU A 285 -15.48 27.91 -14.90
C GLU A 285 -15.99 29.02 -13.97
N THR A 286 -16.70 30.00 -14.53
CA THR A 286 -17.32 31.07 -13.74
C THR A 286 -18.32 30.52 -12.72
N LEU A 287 -19.20 29.60 -13.13
CA LEU A 287 -20.16 28.95 -12.21
C LEU A 287 -19.45 28.12 -11.15
N ARG A 288 -18.45 27.31 -11.52
CA ARG A 288 -17.65 26.51 -10.59
C ARG A 288 -17.05 27.39 -9.49
N VAL A 289 -16.27 28.40 -9.88
CA VAL A 289 -15.59 29.27 -8.90
C VAL A 289 -16.60 30.09 -8.10
N TYR A 290 -17.73 30.49 -8.69
CA TYR A 290 -18.80 31.16 -7.96
C TYR A 290 -19.40 30.29 -6.85
N PHE A 291 -19.71 29.02 -7.14
CA PHE A 291 -20.24 28.08 -6.16
C PHE A 291 -19.20 27.70 -5.10
N ASP A 292 -17.95 27.45 -5.48
CA ASP A 292 -16.84 27.15 -4.56
C ASP A 292 -16.51 28.33 -3.62
N SER A 293 -16.90 29.55 -4.01
CA SER A 293 -16.77 30.78 -3.20
C SER A 293 -17.99 31.04 -2.30
N GLY A 294 -18.84 30.04 -2.09
CA GLY A 294 -20.07 30.19 -1.32
C GLY A 294 -21.05 31.18 -1.95
N CYS A 295 -21.08 31.28 -3.28
CA CYS A 295 -21.90 32.24 -4.03
C CYS A 295 -21.54 33.73 -3.77
N THR A 296 -20.31 34.00 -3.31
CA THR A 296 -19.83 35.36 -3.07
C THR A 296 -19.15 35.91 -4.32
N ALA A 297 -19.81 36.86 -5.00
CA ALA A 297 -19.29 37.46 -6.24
C ALA A 297 -17.92 38.13 -6.07
N ALA A 298 -17.68 38.80 -4.94
CA ALA A 298 -16.39 39.44 -4.68
C ALA A 298 -15.26 38.40 -4.57
N GLU A 299 -15.49 37.29 -3.87
CA GLU A 299 -14.50 36.23 -3.70
C GLU A 299 -14.22 35.50 -5.02
N ALA A 300 -15.27 35.15 -5.76
CA ALA A 300 -15.14 34.49 -7.05
C ALA A 300 -14.40 35.36 -8.08
N ALA A 301 -14.67 36.68 -8.08
CA ALA A 301 -13.97 37.61 -8.95
C ALA A 301 -12.47 37.68 -8.61
N ARG A 302 -12.11 37.69 -7.32
CA ARG A 302 -10.69 37.62 -6.90
C ARG A 302 -10.01 36.35 -7.39
N ARG A 303 -10.64 35.18 -7.19
CA ARG A 303 -10.09 33.88 -7.62
C ARG A 303 -9.91 33.78 -9.13
N LEU A 304 -10.80 34.38 -9.91
CA LEU A 304 -10.71 34.44 -11.38
C LEU A 304 -9.85 35.59 -11.91
N ALA A 305 -9.23 36.39 -11.04
CA ALA A 305 -8.51 37.62 -11.40
C ALA A 305 -9.35 38.60 -12.26
N LEU A 306 -10.64 38.73 -11.93
CA LEU A 306 -11.61 39.62 -12.59
C LEU A 306 -12.03 40.78 -11.66
N SER A 307 -12.57 41.85 -12.26
CA SER A 307 -13.36 42.80 -11.47
C SER A 307 -14.71 42.21 -11.08
N VAL A 308 -15.27 42.62 -9.94
CA VAL A 308 -16.62 42.18 -9.51
C VAL A 308 -17.67 42.47 -10.60
N ARG A 309 -17.58 43.64 -11.26
CA ARG A 309 -18.47 44.00 -12.37
C ARG A 309 -18.39 43.02 -13.54
N ALA A 310 -17.17 42.59 -13.90
CA ALA A 310 -16.96 41.63 -14.97
C ALA A 310 -17.53 40.25 -14.61
N LEU A 311 -17.39 39.82 -13.34
CA LEU A 311 -18.02 38.59 -12.87
C LEU A 311 -19.55 38.68 -12.90
N THR A 312 -20.13 39.76 -12.36
CA THR A 312 -21.59 39.99 -12.39
C THR A 312 -22.13 39.97 -13.82
N TYR A 313 -21.41 40.58 -14.76
CA TYR A 313 -21.77 40.51 -16.18
C TYR A 313 -21.74 39.08 -16.74
N ARG A 314 -20.76 38.25 -16.35
CA ARG A 314 -20.72 36.84 -16.75
C ARG A 314 -21.88 36.03 -16.16
N LEU A 315 -22.22 36.25 -14.88
CA LEU A 315 -23.36 35.59 -14.23
C LEU A 315 -24.69 36.00 -14.87
N GLU A 316 -24.87 37.28 -15.17
CA GLU A 316 -26.03 37.80 -15.92
C GLU A 316 -26.09 37.18 -17.32
N ARG A 317 -24.93 37.04 -17.98
CA ARG A 317 -24.87 36.36 -19.29
C ARG A 317 -25.25 34.89 -19.21
N ILE A 318 -24.84 34.18 -18.16
CA ILE A 318 -25.27 32.80 -17.90
C ILE A 318 -26.79 32.78 -17.76
N HIS A 319 -27.37 33.65 -16.94
CA HIS A 319 -28.82 33.75 -16.76
C HIS A 319 -29.56 33.96 -18.09
N GLN A 320 -29.10 34.88 -18.93
CA GLN A 320 -29.71 35.12 -20.24
C GLN A 320 -29.63 33.93 -21.20
N LEU A 321 -28.57 33.11 -21.11
CA LEU A 321 -28.37 31.96 -21.97
C LEU A 321 -29.18 30.74 -21.51
N THR A 322 -29.20 30.47 -20.21
CA THR A 322 -29.80 29.28 -19.61
C THR A 322 -31.25 29.49 -19.15
N GLY A 323 -31.66 30.74 -18.91
CA GLY A 323 -32.91 31.09 -18.25
C GLY A 323 -32.88 30.87 -16.72
N ALA A 324 -31.78 30.36 -16.17
CA ALA A 324 -31.62 30.04 -14.76
C ALA A 324 -30.68 31.06 -14.09
N ASP A 325 -31.16 31.71 -13.03
CA ASP A 325 -30.38 32.70 -12.26
C ASP A 325 -29.47 31.98 -11.24
N PRO A 326 -28.13 32.10 -11.33
CA PRO A 326 -27.21 31.50 -10.36
C PRO A 326 -27.37 32.01 -8.91
N ALA A 327 -27.98 33.19 -8.71
CA ALA A 327 -28.22 33.76 -7.39
C ALA A 327 -29.54 33.27 -6.75
N ASP A 328 -30.51 32.85 -7.56
CA ASP A 328 -31.78 32.30 -7.07
C ASP A 328 -31.54 30.90 -6.45
N PRO A 329 -32.01 30.63 -5.21
CA PRO A 329 -31.75 29.36 -4.54
C PRO A 329 -32.20 28.10 -5.27
N VAL A 330 -33.34 28.15 -5.98
CA VAL A 330 -33.92 26.99 -6.67
C VAL A 330 -33.13 26.72 -7.94
N HIS A 331 -32.90 27.75 -8.76
CA HIS A 331 -32.07 27.65 -9.96
C HIS A 331 -30.63 27.25 -9.64
N ARG A 332 -30.07 27.81 -8.57
CA ARG A 332 -28.71 27.53 -8.10
C ARG A 332 -28.49 26.05 -7.84
N TYR A 333 -29.41 25.38 -7.14
CA TYR A 333 -29.24 23.95 -6.84
C TYR A 333 -29.12 23.11 -8.12
N THR A 334 -29.99 23.38 -9.10
CA THR A 334 -29.96 22.75 -10.42
C THR A 334 -28.64 23.05 -11.15
N LEU A 335 -28.24 24.32 -11.22
CA LEU A 335 -27.00 24.73 -11.90
C LEU A 335 -25.76 24.14 -11.22
N GLN A 336 -25.69 24.13 -9.89
CA GLN A 336 -24.57 23.58 -9.14
C GLN A 336 -24.46 22.07 -9.33
N THR A 337 -25.59 21.36 -9.28
CA THR A 337 -25.63 19.92 -9.55
C THR A 337 -25.23 19.62 -10.99
N ALA A 338 -25.69 20.41 -11.96
CA ALA A 338 -25.29 20.27 -13.36
C ALA A 338 -23.79 20.57 -13.57
N VAL A 339 -23.21 21.54 -12.85
CA VAL A 339 -21.76 21.81 -12.91
C VAL A 339 -20.97 20.63 -12.37
N ILE A 340 -21.41 20.02 -11.26
CA ILE A 340 -20.81 18.79 -10.74
C ILE A 340 -20.93 17.67 -11.77
N GLY A 341 -22.13 17.46 -12.33
CA GLY A 341 -22.39 16.50 -13.39
C GLY A 341 -21.49 16.66 -14.61
N ALA A 342 -21.32 17.91 -15.08
CA ALA A 342 -20.45 18.22 -16.20
C ALA A 342 -19.01 17.76 -15.93
N ARG A 343 -18.48 17.98 -14.72
CA ARG A 343 -17.14 17.50 -14.34
C ARG A 343 -17.07 15.97 -14.24
N LEU A 344 -18.09 15.34 -13.65
CA LEU A 344 -18.17 13.88 -13.57
C LEU A 344 -18.22 13.20 -14.94
N LEU A 345 -18.81 13.87 -15.93
CA LEU A 345 -18.97 13.38 -17.29
C LEU A 345 -17.95 13.94 -18.29
N ASP A 346 -16.97 14.72 -17.83
CA ASP A 346 -15.95 15.38 -18.66
C ASP A 346 -16.53 16.27 -19.77
N TRP A 347 -17.67 16.92 -19.52
CA TRP A 347 -18.29 17.88 -20.43
C TRP A 347 -17.77 19.31 -20.15
N PRO A 348 -17.49 20.14 -21.17
CA PRO A 348 -17.80 19.96 -22.59
C PRO A 348 -16.69 19.31 -23.43
N ALA A 349 -15.63 18.79 -22.83
CA ALA A 349 -14.51 18.16 -23.54
C ALA A 349 -14.92 16.86 -24.25
N GLN A 350 -15.82 16.10 -23.65
CA GLN A 350 -16.49 14.94 -24.24
C GLN A 350 -17.96 15.25 -24.55
N GLU A 351 -18.45 14.71 -25.66
CA GLU A 351 -19.89 14.64 -25.90
C GLU A 351 -20.49 13.53 -25.03
N ILE A 352 -21.65 13.82 -24.43
CA ILE A 352 -22.28 13.00 -23.40
C ILE A 352 -23.70 12.63 -23.77
#